data_AF-A0A124I575-F1
#
_entry.id   AF-A0A124I575-F1
#
_cell.length_a   1.000
_cell.length_b   1.000
_cell.length_c   1.000
_cell.angle_alpha   90.00
_cell.angle_beta   90.00
_cell.angle_gamma   90.00
#
_symmetry.space_group_name_H-M   'P 1'
#
loop_
_entity.id
_entity.type
_entity.pdbx_description
1 polymer ?
#
loop_
_entity_poly.entity_id
_entity_poly.type
_entity_poly.pdbx_seq_one_letter_code
_entity_poly.pdbx_strand_id
1 'polypeptide(L)'
;MGRSLGRYELTHELGRGGMGVVWAAYDRDHHREVAVKLLATRGRGAEPSTLERRFLREIRLTSRLRHPGVPAVHDHGNHAGELYLVMDLVPGRALDAVLKNNGPLGTEQAADVARRTAEVLSYAHGQGVVHRDLKPSNLMITPDGDIKVLDFGVAAALEPQPGETHFTASNATPGTVVYMAPEQAVGRTVPASDLYSLGCVLYELLSGTPPFTDGSPFMLYHRHANEPVPPLADRRPDVPDGLRTLVERLLEKKPEDRPGSAAEVAALLTAWAPRPASAAESAPPHPRLAEIEALRRAGRPAHALEEYQQLMAAPGLDRAGTLAARSGAALCVGALGRTREALDELKSVLAEQRSLLGPGHPAVLDTRYEIAVLLIRAGERHAAEELLRRLADEEDAVMAASGAGHGRSRALLERLRRMG
;
A
#
# COMPACT_ATOMS: atom_id res chain seq x y z
N MET A 1 -6.22 -28.36 -15.26
CA MET A 1 -5.50 -27.77 -16.41
C MET A 1 -5.65 -26.27 -16.27
N GLY A 2 -4.57 -25.54 -16.00
CA GLY A 2 -4.61 -24.10 -15.72
C GLY A 2 -5.02 -23.29 -16.95
N ARG A 3 -5.76 -22.18 -16.74
CA ARG A 3 -6.14 -21.26 -17.82
C ARG A 3 -4.90 -20.46 -18.22
N SER A 4 -4.54 -20.43 -19.50
CA SER A 4 -3.44 -19.61 -20.02
C SER A 4 -3.96 -18.54 -20.97
N LEU A 5 -3.35 -17.35 -20.90
CA LEU A 5 -3.58 -16.25 -21.81
C LEU A 5 -2.29 -15.98 -22.59
N GLY A 6 -2.13 -16.60 -23.77
CA GLY A 6 -0.86 -16.58 -24.49
C GLY A 6 0.29 -17.07 -23.60
N ARG A 7 1.30 -16.22 -23.36
CA ARG A 7 2.45 -16.55 -22.49
C ARG A 7 2.14 -16.54 -20.99
N TYR A 8 1.05 -15.92 -20.57
CA TYR A 8 0.71 -15.76 -19.15
C TYR A 8 -0.06 -16.97 -18.65
N GLU A 9 0.47 -17.64 -17.63
CA GLU A 9 -0.21 -18.75 -16.96
C GLU A 9 -1.02 -18.19 -15.79
N LEU A 10 -2.36 -18.23 -15.87
CA LEU A 10 -3.23 -17.68 -14.84
C LEU A 10 -3.31 -18.69 -13.69
N THR A 11 -3.00 -18.23 -12.48
CA THR A 11 -2.90 -19.08 -11.28
C THR A 11 -4.20 -19.04 -10.47
N HIS A 12 -4.53 -17.89 -9.88
CA HIS A 12 -5.72 -17.69 -9.06
C HIS A 12 -6.31 -16.29 -9.27
N GLU A 13 -7.62 -16.18 -9.04
CA GLU A 13 -8.35 -14.92 -9.13
C GLU A 13 -8.02 -14.04 -7.91
N LEU A 14 -7.59 -12.81 -8.16
CA LEU A 14 -7.33 -11.80 -7.13
C LEU A 14 -8.59 -11.01 -6.78
N GLY A 15 -9.47 -10.82 -7.77
CA GLY A 15 -10.73 -10.11 -7.58
C GLY A 15 -11.53 -9.97 -8.87
N ARG A 16 -12.80 -9.62 -8.71
CA ARG A 16 -13.77 -9.46 -9.80
C ARG A 16 -14.67 -8.28 -9.54
N GLY A 17 -14.89 -7.47 -10.58
CA GLY A 17 -15.75 -6.30 -10.53
C GLY A 17 -16.46 -6.04 -11.86
N GLY A 18 -17.16 -4.92 -11.96
CA GLY A 18 -17.93 -4.56 -13.15
C GLY A 18 -17.10 -4.39 -14.43
N MET A 19 -15.81 -4.08 -14.28
CA MET A 19 -14.87 -3.90 -15.41
C MET A 19 -14.22 -5.20 -15.88
N GLY A 20 -14.34 -6.30 -15.12
CA GLY A 20 -13.67 -7.56 -15.46
C GLY A 20 -13.15 -8.32 -14.25
N VAL A 21 -12.19 -9.21 -14.51
CA VAL A 21 -11.57 -10.09 -13.50
C VAL A 21 -10.06 -9.90 -13.50
N VAL A 22 -9.45 -9.87 -12.32
CA VAL A 22 -8.00 -9.76 -12.14
C VAL A 22 -7.47 -11.09 -11.65
N TRP A 23 -6.42 -11.58 -12.28
CA TRP A 23 -5.74 -12.84 -11.96
C TRP A 23 -4.29 -12.58 -11.58
N ALA A 24 -3.78 -13.31 -10.59
CA ALA A 24 -2.35 -13.52 -10.47
C ALA A 24 -1.92 -14.48 -11.57
N ALA A 25 -0.81 -14.19 -12.24
CA ALA A 25 -0.29 -15.00 -13.32
C ALA A 25 1.23 -15.07 -13.29
N TYR A 26 1.78 -16.09 -13.95
CA TYR A 26 3.22 -16.21 -14.18
C TYR A 26 3.53 -15.88 -15.65
N ASP A 27 4.39 -14.88 -15.87
CA ASP A 27 4.94 -14.54 -17.18
C ASP A 27 6.09 -15.50 -17.48
N ARG A 28 5.83 -16.47 -18.37
CA ARG A 28 6.78 -17.54 -18.69
C ARG A 28 8.02 -17.07 -19.45
N ASP A 29 7.92 -15.97 -20.18
CA ASP A 29 9.05 -15.44 -20.96
C ASP A 29 10.04 -14.69 -20.07
N HIS A 30 9.51 -13.92 -19.10
CA HIS A 30 10.32 -13.08 -18.21
C HIS A 30 10.52 -13.67 -16.80
N HIS A 31 9.97 -14.86 -16.55
CA HIS A 31 10.09 -15.60 -15.30
C HIS A 31 9.69 -14.82 -14.04
N ARG A 32 8.54 -14.13 -14.08
CA ARG A 32 8.05 -13.30 -12.97
C ARG A 32 6.55 -13.43 -12.73
N GLU A 33 6.11 -13.14 -11.51
CA GLU A 33 4.69 -13.01 -11.18
C GLU A 33 4.16 -11.64 -11.60
N VAL A 34 2.94 -11.63 -12.15
CA VAL A 34 2.25 -10.43 -12.66
C VAL A 34 0.77 -10.48 -12.32
N ALA A 35 0.11 -9.33 -12.32
CA ALA A 35 -1.34 -9.24 -12.31
C ALA A 35 -1.86 -9.07 -13.74
N VAL A 36 -2.85 -9.87 -14.13
CA VAL A 36 -3.51 -9.83 -15.43
C VAL A 36 -4.98 -9.46 -15.23
N LYS A 37 -5.35 -8.25 -15.67
CA LYS A 37 -6.73 -7.79 -15.68
C LYS A 37 -7.37 -8.11 -17.03
N LEU A 38 -8.34 -9.00 -17.03
CA LEU A 38 -9.17 -9.35 -18.18
C LEU A 38 -10.43 -8.49 -18.15
N LEU A 39 -10.70 -7.74 -19.21
CA LEU A 39 -11.89 -6.90 -19.28
C LEU A 39 -13.13 -7.70 -19.68
N ALA A 40 -14.26 -7.38 -19.07
CA ALA A 40 -15.54 -7.97 -19.47
C ALA A 40 -15.96 -7.44 -20.85
N THR A 41 -15.86 -8.26 -21.90
CA THR A 41 -16.44 -7.95 -23.21
C THR A 41 -17.95 -8.12 -23.15
N ARG A 42 -18.67 -7.07 -22.77
CA ARG A 42 -20.15 -7.06 -22.85
C ARG A 42 -20.59 -6.53 -24.21
N GLY A 43 -21.36 -7.36 -24.92
CA GLY A 43 -22.26 -6.93 -25.99
C GLY A 43 -21.84 -7.31 -27.40
N ARG A 44 -22.51 -8.33 -27.96
CA ARG A 44 -22.67 -8.48 -29.41
C ARG A 44 -23.42 -7.23 -29.91
N GLY A 45 -22.77 -6.32 -30.62
CA GLY A 45 -23.45 -5.20 -31.27
C GLY A 45 -22.68 -3.89 -31.37
N ALA A 46 -21.60 -3.69 -30.61
CA ALA A 46 -20.66 -2.61 -30.89
C ALA A 46 -19.57 -3.16 -31.82
N GLU A 47 -19.30 -2.44 -32.93
CA GLU A 47 -18.11 -2.68 -33.75
C GLU A 47 -16.88 -2.86 -32.83
N PRO A 48 -16.18 -4.00 -32.86
CA PRO A 48 -15.05 -4.33 -31.97
C PRO A 48 -13.98 -3.22 -31.89
N SER A 49 -13.94 -2.33 -32.88
CA SER A 49 -12.95 -1.26 -33.02
C SER A 49 -13.06 -0.08 -32.04
N THR A 50 -14.22 0.29 -31.48
CA THR A 50 -14.30 1.54 -30.68
C THR A 50 -13.88 1.36 -29.22
N LEU A 51 -14.38 0.32 -28.54
CA LEU A 51 -14.02 0.00 -27.16
C LEU A 51 -12.54 -0.37 -27.05
N GLU A 52 -12.05 -1.19 -27.98
CA GLU A 52 -10.64 -1.56 -28.08
C GLU A 52 -9.76 -0.32 -28.32
N ARG A 53 -10.11 0.58 -29.24
CA ARG A 53 -9.35 1.84 -29.46
C ARG A 53 -9.29 2.71 -28.21
N ARG A 54 -10.39 2.81 -27.46
CA ARG A 54 -10.43 3.58 -26.19
C ARG A 54 -9.59 2.92 -25.12
N PHE A 55 -9.70 1.61 -24.95
CA PHE A 55 -8.89 0.84 -24.02
C PHE A 55 -7.40 1.00 -24.30
N LEU A 56 -6.98 0.81 -25.55
CA LEU A 56 -5.60 1.01 -25.98
C LEU A 56 -5.13 2.47 -25.78
N ARG A 57 -6.02 3.45 -25.97
CA ARG A 57 -5.71 4.86 -25.68
C ARG A 57 -5.45 5.09 -24.20
N GLU A 58 -6.33 4.62 -23.32
CA GLU A 58 -6.18 4.81 -21.88
C GLU A 58 -4.95 4.08 -21.34
N ILE A 59 -4.69 2.83 -21.76
CA ILE A 59 -3.46 2.11 -21.38
C ILE A 59 -2.20 2.85 -21.84
N ARG A 60 -2.19 3.43 -23.05
CA ARG A 60 -1.05 4.22 -23.52
C ARG A 60 -0.79 5.46 -22.67
N LEU A 61 -1.82 6.05 -22.09
CA LEU A 61 -1.67 7.17 -21.16
C LEU A 61 -1.15 6.69 -19.81
N THR A 62 -1.71 5.61 -19.26
CA THR A 62 -1.35 5.12 -17.93
C THR A 62 -0.03 4.37 -17.87
N SER A 63 0.38 3.68 -18.95
CA SER A 63 1.70 3.04 -19.08
C SER A 63 2.89 4.01 -19.06
N ARG A 64 2.64 5.32 -19.24
CA ARG A 64 3.66 6.37 -19.11
C ARG A 64 3.92 6.76 -17.66
N LEU A 65 3.00 6.44 -16.75
CA LEU A 65 3.16 6.76 -15.34
C LEU A 65 4.31 5.93 -14.76
N ARG A 66 5.32 6.62 -14.25
CA ARG A 66 6.44 6.02 -13.53
C ARG A 66 6.54 6.65 -12.16
N HIS A 67 5.81 6.07 -11.22
CA HIS A 67 5.76 6.55 -9.84
C HIS A 67 5.72 5.34 -8.90
N PRO A 68 6.44 5.36 -7.75
CA PRO A 68 6.44 4.23 -6.81
C PRO A 68 5.04 3.83 -6.36
N GLY A 69 4.12 4.78 -6.21
CA GLY A 69 2.71 4.50 -5.85
C GLY A 69 1.81 4.02 -6.99
N VAL A 70 2.33 3.79 -8.19
CA VAL A 70 1.56 3.30 -9.36
C VAL A 70 2.16 1.98 -9.85
N PRO A 71 1.38 0.89 -9.95
CA PRO A 71 1.84 -0.37 -10.54
C PRO A 71 2.30 -0.15 -11.99
N ALA A 72 3.49 -0.66 -12.33
CA ALA A 72 3.99 -0.55 -13.69
C ALA A 72 3.17 -1.44 -14.63
N VAL A 73 2.76 -0.88 -15.76
CA VAL A 73 2.17 -1.65 -16.86
C VAL A 73 3.29 -2.34 -17.64
N HIS A 74 3.14 -3.64 -17.86
CA HIS A 74 4.12 -4.46 -18.57
C HIS A 74 3.71 -4.79 -19.99
N ASP A 75 2.41 -5.06 -20.20
CA ASP A 75 1.90 -5.51 -21.48
C ASP A 75 0.40 -5.27 -21.56
N HIS A 76 -0.14 -5.32 -22.77
CA HIS A 76 -1.57 -5.27 -23.03
C HIS A 76 -1.86 -5.93 -24.38
N GLY A 77 -3.08 -6.39 -24.56
CA GLY A 77 -3.46 -6.93 -25.85
C GLY A 77 -4.87 -7.48 -25.91
N ASN A 78 -5.09 -8.27 -26.95
CA ASN A 78 -6.31 -8.98 -27.21
C ASN A 78 -5.95 -10.45 -27.44
N HIS A 79 -6.52 -11.36 -26.66
CA HIS A 79 -6.33 -12.79 -26.84
C HIS A 79 -7.68 -13.47 -26.95
N ALA A 80 -7.95 -14.07 -28.12
CA ALA A 80 -9.23 -14.72 -28.43
C ALA A 80 -10.47 -13.82 -28.19
N GLY A 81 -10.32 -12.50 -28.41
CA GLY A 81 -11.38 -11.52 -28.19
C GLY A 81 -11.41 -10.95 -26.77
N GLU A 82 -10.63 -11.47 -25.83
CA GLU A 82 -10.52 -10.94 -24.47
C GLU A 82 -9.41 -9.88 -24.40
N LEU A 83 -9.80 -8.63 -24.13
CA LEU A 83 -8.86 -7.55 -23.87
C LEU A 83 -8.22 -7.75 -22.49
N TYR A 84 -6.90 -7.58 -22.43
CA TYR A 84 -6.15 -7.74 -21.20
C TYR A 84 -5.11 -6.64 -20.98
N LEU A 85 -4.81 -6.41 -19.70
CA LEU A 85 -3.75 -5.54 -19.21
C LEU A 85 -2.89 -6.33 -18.22
N VAL A 86 -1.58 -6.30 -18.40
CA VAL A 86 -0.59 -6.94 -17.52
C VAL A 86 0.17 -5.86 -16.78
N MET A 87 0.25 -5.99 -15.46
CA MET A 87 0.88 -5.02 -14.57
C MET A 87 1.62 -5.71 -13.41
N ASP A 88 2.38 -4.93 -12.64
CA ASP A 88 2.98 -5.40 -11.40
C ASP A 88 1.94 -6.12 -10.53
N LEU A 89 2.29 -7.30 -10.03
CA LEU A 89 1.53 -7.92 -8.94
C LEU A 89 1.90 -7.19 -7.64
N VAL A 90 0.95 -6.41 -7.10
CA VAL A 90 1.18 -5.67 -5.86
C VAL A 90 0.96 -6.59 -4.65
N PRO A 91 1.99 -6.90 -3.85
CA PRO A 91 1.79 -7.56 -2.57
C PRO A 91 1.16 -6.57 -1.58
N GLY A 92 0.10 -6.96 -0.89
CA GLY A 92 -0.52 -6.09 0.11
C GLY A 92 -1.98 -6.39 0.39
N ARG A 93 -2.63 -5.48 1.11
CA ARG A 93 -4.06 -5.53 1.43
C ARG A 93 -4.75 -4.29 0.86
N ALA A 94 -5.86 -4.50 0.17
CA ALA A 94 -6.73 -3.41 -0.25
C ALA A 94 -7.42 -2.76 0.97
N LEU A 95 -7.64 -1.44 0.93
CA LEU A 95 -8.15 -0.69 2.07
C LEU A 95 -9.59 -1.08 2.45
N ASP A 96 -10.41 -1.50 1.50
CA ASP A 96 -11.76 -2.04 1.80
C ASP A 96 -11.68 -3.29 2.70
N ALA A 97 -10.73 -4.19 2.41
CA ALA A 97 -10.45 -5.36 3.24
C ALA A 97 -9.80 -4.98 4.58
N VAL A 98 -9.07 -3.87 4.66
CA VAL A 98 -8.56 -3.34 5.93
C VAL A 98 -9.72 -2.83 6.78
N LEU A 99 -10.57 -1.96 6.23
CA LEU A 99 -11.74 -1.40 6.92
C LEU A 99 -12.71 -2.48 7.39
N LYS A 100 -12.99 -3.48 6.55
CA LYS A 100 -13.89 -4.58 6.90
C LYS A 100 -13.41 -5.39 8.10
N ASN A 101 -12.09 -5.58 8.23
CA ASN A 101 -11.51 -6.43 9.27
C ASN A 101 -11.14 -5.67 10.55
N ASN A 102 -10.72 -4.41 10.41
CA ASN A 102 -10.15 -3.63 11.50
C ASN A 102 -11.05 -2.46 11.94
N GLY A 103 -12.09 -2.13 11.18
CA GLY A 103 -12.90 -0.94 11.39
C GLY A 103 -12.21 0.35 10.89
N PRO A 104 -12.70 1.54 11.30
CA PRO A 104 -12.10 2.81 10.92
C PRO A 104 -10.64 2.92 11.38
N LEU A 105 -9.85 3.69 10.63
CA LEU A 105 -8.46 3.97 10.96
C LEU A 105 -8.34 5.13 11.95
N GLY A 106 -7.24 5.18 12.70
CA GLY A 106 -6.88 6.36 13.49
C GLY A 106 -6.65 7.60 12.62
N THR A 107 -6.82 8.79 13.18
CA THR A 107 -6.68 10.08 12.47
C THR A 107 -5.38 10.17 11.69
N GLU A 108 -4.26 9.84 12.34
CA GLU A 108 -2.93 9.98 11.72
C GLU A 108 -2.77 9.02 10.54
N GLN A 109 -3.17 7.76 10.72
CA GLN A 109 -3.08 6.76 9.67
C GLN A 109 -3.97 7.10 8.47
N ALA A 110 -5.21 7.53 8.72
CA ALA A 110 -6.12 7.96 7.64
C ALA A 110 -5.56 9.16 6.87
N ALA A 111 -5.00 10.14 7.58
CA ALA A 111 -4.36 11.31 6.98
C ALA A 111 -3.12 10.92 6.15
N ASP A 112 -2.29 9.99 6.62
CA ASP A 112 -1.12 9.50 5.87
C ASP A 112 -1.52 8.76 4.59
N VAL A 113 -2.49 7.87 4.69
CA VAL A 113 -3.02 7.13 3.53
C VAL A 113 -3.56 8.11 2.49
N ALA A 114 -4.37 9.08 2.90
CA ALA A 114 -4.91 10.09 2.01
C ALA A 114 -3.83 11.01 1.44
N ARG A 115 -2.81 11.39 2.23
CA ARG A 115 -1.68 12.21 1.80
C ARG A 115 -0.89 11.51 0.71
N ARG A 116 -0.45 10.26 0.95
CA ARG A 116 0.30 9.46 -0.04
C ARG A 116 -0.54 9.20 -1.28
N THR A 117 -1.85 8.98 -1.14
CA THR A 117 -2.76 8.87 -2.28
C THR A 117 -2.81 10.18 -3.09
N ALA A 118 -2.92 11.33 -2.42
CA ALA A 118 -2.90 12.64 -3.06
C ALA A 118 -1.58 12.93 -3.78
N GLU A 119 -0.44 12.47 -3.27
CA GLU A 119 0.86 12.56 -3.95
C GLU A 119 0.87 11.77 -5.26
N VAL A 120 0.33 10.54 -5.24
CA VAL A 120 0.20 9.72 -6.46
C VAL A 120 -0.75 10.38 -7.46
N LEU A 121 -1.88 10.90 -7.00
CA LEU A 121 -2.83 11.64 -7.85
C LEU A 121 -2.19 12.90 -8.44
N SER A 122 -1.43 13.66 -7.65
CA SER A 122 -0.73 14.85 -8.12
C SER A 122 0.24 14.52 -9.24
N TYR A 123 1.00 13.43 -9.11
CA TYR A 123 1.88 12.95 -10.18
C TYR A 123 1.08 12.60 -11.45
N ALA A 124 0.01 11.82 -11.31
CA ALA A 124 -0.83 11.41 -12.45
C ALA A 124 -1.50 12.60 -13.15
N HIS A 125 -2.06 13.54 -12.38
CA HIS A 125 -2.68 14.77 -12.89
C HIS A 125 -1.67 15.63 -13.66
N GLY A 126 -0.43 15.72 -13.17
CA GLY A 126 0.67 16.39 -13.88
C GLY A 126 1.04 15.75 -15.23
N GLN A 127 0.70 14.48 -15.43
CA GLN A 127 0.85 13.76 -16.70
C GLN A 127 -0.45 13.76 -17.55
N GLY A 128 -1.47 14.52 -17.13
CA GLY A 128 -2.76 14.60 -17.82
C GLY A 128 -3.65 13.36 -17.65
N VAL A 129 -3.38 12.53 -16.63
CA VAL A 129 -4.16 11.32 -16.32
C VAL A 129 -5.02 11.56 -15.10
N VAL A 130 -6.33 11.35 -15.22
CA VAL A 130 -7.30 11.35 -14.12
C VAL A 130 -7.64 9.90 -13.77
N HIS A 131 -7.80 9.57 -12.49
CA HIS A 131 -8.02 8.21 -12.02
C HIS A 131 -9.45 7.71 -12.33
N ARG A 132 -10.47 8.52 -12.02
CA ARG A 132 -11.91 8.33 -12.36
C ARG A 132 -12.71 7.31 -11.55
N ASP A 133 -12.08 6.34 -10.90
CA ASP A 133 -12.79 5.33 -10.07
C ASP A 133 -12.09 5.14 -8.71
N LEU A 134 -11.70 6.23 -8.04
CA LEU A 134 -10.94 6.14 -6.79
C LEU A 134 -11.85 5.67 -5.65
N LYS A 135 -11.44 4.60 -4.96
CA LYS A 135 -12.18 3.95 -3.87
C LYS A 135 -11.25 3.06 -3.04
N PRO A 136 -11.64 2.60 -1.84
CA PRO A 136 -10.73 1.83 -0.98
C PRO A 136 -10.22 0.54 -1.61
N SER A 137 -11.01 -0.16 -2.44
CA SER A 137 -10.56 -1.37 -3.15
C SER A 137 -9.51 -1.13 -4.24
N ASN A 138 -9.33 0.12 -4.67
CA ASN A 138 -8.28 0.54 -5.61
C ASN A 138 -7.04 1.12 -4.89
N LEU A 139 -7.00 1.06 -3.56
CA LEU A 139 -5.89 1.51 -2.75
C LEU A 139 -5.33 0.32 -1.97
N MET A 140 -4.07 -0.03 -2.21
CA MET A 140 -3.40 -1.12 -1.50
C MET A 140 -2.33 -0.59 -0.57
N ILE A 141 -2.32 -1.10 0.66
CA ILE A 141 -1.21 -0.99 1.59
C ILE A 141 -0.28 -2.19 1.38
N THR A 142 0.96 -1.92 1.03
CA THR A 142 2.01 -2.94 0.90
C THR A 142 2.57 -3.36 2.27
N PRO A 143 3.27 -4.50 2.39
CA PRO A 143 3.92 -4.89 3.63
C PRO A 143 4.89 -3.84 4.20
N ASP A 144 5.50 -3.03 3.33
CA ASP A 144 6.43 -1.96 3.70
C ASP A 144 5.70 -0.66 4.15
N GLY A 145 4.37 -0.67 4.16
CA GLY A 145 3.53 0.48 4.55
C GLY A 145 3.30 1.50 3.44
N ASP A 146 3.79 1.25 2.21
CA ASP A 146 3.53 2.11 1.06
C ASP A 146 2.12 1.95 0.51
N ILE A 147 1.60 3.04 -0.08
CA ILE A 147 0.33 3.07 -0.79
C ILE A 147 0.55 2.88 -2.29
N LYS A 148 -0.16 1.93 -2.87
CA LYS A 148 -0.28 1.73 -4.32
C LYS A 148 -1.70 2.06 -4.74
N VAL A 149 -1.84 2.95 -5.71
CA VAL A 149 -3.11 3.29 -6.35
C VAL A 149 -3.22 2.46 -7.62
N LEU A 150 -4.20 1.56 -7.64
CA LEU A 150 -4.44 0.62 -8.73
C LEU A 150 -5.36 1.24 -9.80
N ASP A 151 -5.46 0.59 -10.97
CA ASP A 151 -6.57 0.79 -11.91
C ASP A 151 -6.76 2.21 -12.51
N PHE A 152 -5.70 3.01 -12.59
CA PHE A 152 -5.74 4.29 -13.31
C PHE A 152 -6.37 4.17 -14.70
N GLY A 153 -7.37 5.01 -14.97
CA GLY A 153 -7.87 5.26 -16.33
C GLY A 153 -8.57 4.09 -17.03
N VAL A 154 -8.59 2.89 -16.45
CA VAL A 154 -9.25 1.72 -17.06
C VAL A 154 -10.77 1.94 -17.16
N ALA A 155 -11.35 2.67 -16.21
CA ALA A 155 -12.76 3.04 -16.22
C ALA A 155 -13.15 3.96 -17.40
N ALA A 156 -12.25 4.80 -17.90
CA ALA A 156 -12.55 5.68 -19.04
C ALA A 156 -12.80 4.94 -20.35
N ALA A 157 -12.23 3.75 -20.52
CA ALA A 157 -12.54 2.93 -21.69
C ALA A 157 -14.03 2.56 -21.76
N LEU A 158 -14.70 2.56 -20.61
CA LEU A 158 -16.09 2.16 -20.43
C LEU A 158 -17.05 3.35 -20.20
N GLU A 159 -16.55 4.59 -20.22
CA GLU A 159 -17.38 5.80 -20.05
C GLU A 159 -18.36 5.98 -21.24
N PRO A 160 -19.61 6.42 -20.96
CA PRO A 160 -20.60 6.76 -21.99
C PRO A 160 -20.10 7.85 -22.94
N GLN A 161 -20.72 7.98 -24.12
CA GLN A 161 -20.36 9.05 -25.04
C GLN A 161 -20.76 10.42 -24.48
N PRO A 162 -20.10 11.52 -24.91
CA PRO A 162 -20.57 12.87 -24.62
C PRO A 162 -22.04 13.03 -25.04
N GLY A 163 -22.92 13.31 -24.08
CA GLY A 163 -24.37 13.40 -24.28
C GLY A 163 -25.18 12.17 -23.84
N GLU A 164 -24.51 11.05 -23.51
CA GLU A 164 -25.12 9.90 -22.85
C GLU A 164 -24.89 10.00 -21.34
N THR A 165 -25.94 9.82 -20.54
CA THR A 165 -25.78 9.78 -19.07
C THR A 165 -25.36 8.38 -18.63
N HIS A 166 -24.59 8.28 -17.55
CA HIS A 166 -24.24 7.00 -16.91
C HIS A 166 -25.46 6.14 -16.52
N PHE A 167 -26.66 6.73 -16.45
CA PHE A 167 -27.91 6.07 -16.09
C PHE A 167 -28.71 5.52 -17.28
N THR A 168 -28.52 6.05 -18.49
CA THR A 168 -29.24 5.60 -19.70
C THR A 168 -28.56 4.43 -20.40
N ALA A 169 -27.26 4.25 -20.21
CA ALA A 169 -26.57 3.02 -20.58
C ALA A 169 -26.78 1.99 -19.45
N SER A 170 -27.12 0.75 -19.79
CA SER A 170 -27.28 -0.38 -18.85
C SER A 170 -25.98 -0.81 -18.13
N ASN A 171 -25.06 0.12 -17.88
CA ASN A 171 -23.64 -0.08 -17.57
C ASN A 171 -23.19 0.49 -16.21
N ALA A 172 -24.09 1.08 -15.41
CA ALA A 172 -23.73 1.52 -14.06
C ALA A 172 -23.42 0.30 -13.17
N THR A 173 -22.14 0.09 -12.84
CA THR A 173 -21.75 -0.91 -11.84
C THR A 173 -22.16 -0.37 -10.46
N PRO A 174 -23.04 -1.06 -9.71
CA PRO A 174 -23.65 -0.51 -8.49
C PRO A 174 -22.66 0.02 -7.44
N GLY A 175 -21.46 -0.56 -7.36
CA GLY A 175 -20.46 -0.19 -6.35
C GLY A 175 -19.62 1.06 -6.65
N THR A 176 -19.60 1.57 -7.89
CA THR A 176 -18.79 2.75 -8.25
C THR A 176 -19.46 4.08 -7.84
N VAL A 177 -20.80 4.09 -7.74
CA VAL A 177 -21.55 5.34 -7.47
C VAL A 177 -21.29 5.90 -6.07
N VAL A 178 -20.90 5.04 -5.11
CA VAL A 178 -20.65 5.40 -3.70
C VAL A 178 -19.53 6.43 -3.52
N TYR A 179 -18.61 6.54 -4.49
CA TYR A 179 -17.45 7.45 -4.44
C TYR A 179 -17.44 8.42 -5.63
N MET A 180 -18.50 8.43 -6.45
CA MET A 180 -18.53 9.16 -7.71
C MET A 180 -18.73 10.66 -7.47
N ALA A 181 -17.90 11.49 -8.10
CA ALA A 181 -18.07 12.93 -8.07
C ALA A 181 -19.29 13.35 -8.91
N PRO A 182 -20.05 14.40 -8.51
CA PRO A 182 -21.26 14.82 -9.21
C PRO A 182 -21.05 15.09 -10.70
N GLU A 183 -19.94 15.71 -11.07
CA GLU A 183 -19.63 16.06 -12.45
C GLU A 183 -19.28 14.87 -13.34
N GLN A 184 -18.89 13.72 -12.76
CA GLN A 184 -18.61 12.50 -13.54
C GLN A 184 -19.88 11.92 -14.17
N ALA A 185 -21.02 11.99 -13.49
CA ALA A 185 -22.27 11.45 -13.99
C ALA A 185 -22.78 12.15 -15.27
N VAL A 186 -22.35 13.40 -15.48
CA VAL A 186 -22.64 14.20 -16.68
C VAL A 186 -21.46 14.23 -17.67
N GLY A 187 -20.48 13.34 -17.51
CA GLY A 187 -19.35 13.16 -18.43
C GLY A 187 -18.28 14.25 -18.35
N ARG A 188 -18.18 14.98 -17.23
CA ARG A 188 -17.21 16.08 -17.02
C ARG A 188 -16.14 15.71 -15.99
N THR A 189 -15.46 14.59 -16.22
CA THR A 189 -14.40 14.12 -15.32
C THR A 189 -13.14 15.00 -15.41
N VAL A 190 -12.73 15.57 -14.28
CA VAL A 190 -11.58 16.48 -14.14
C VAL A 190 -10.70 16.05 -12.96
N PRO A 191 -9.47 16.57 -12.80
CA PRO A 191 -8.63 16.26 -11.63
C PRO A 191 -9.34 16.46 -10.28
N ALA A 192 -10.18 17.48 -10.17
CA ALA A 192 -10.99 17.73 -8.98
C ALA A 192 -12.03 16.63 -8.69
N SER A 193 -12.42 15.81 -9.67
CA SER A 193 -13.29 14.65 -9.47
C SER A 193 -12.59 13.58 -8.61
N ASP A 194 -11.29 13.34 -8.84
CA ASP A 194 -10.52 12.42 -7.99
C ASP A 194 -10.39 12.95 -6.56
N LEU A 195 -10.33 14.28 -6.38
CA LEU A 195 -10.30 14.89 -5.04
C LEU A 195 -11.60 14.67 -4.27
N TYR A 196 -12.74 14.71 -4.95
CA TYR A 196 -14.03 14.37 -4.34
C TYR A 196 -14.07 12.91 -3.91
N SER A 197 -13.66 11.99 -4.79
CA SER A 197 -13.56 10.57 -4.45
C SER A 197 -12.57 10.33 -3.30
N LEU A 198 -11.45 11.05 -3.25
CA LEU A 198 -10.52 11.02 -2.12
C LEU A 198 -11.17 11.53 -0.84
N GLY A 199 -12.02 12.55 -0.91
CA GLY A 199 -12.85 13.01 0.20
C GLY A 199 -13.78 11.91 0.71
N CYS A 200 -14.44 11.15 -0.18
CA CYS A 200 -15.29 10.03 0.19
C CYS A 200 -14.48 8.91 0.87
N VAL A 201 -13.31 8.58 0.30
CA VAL A 201 -12.37 7.61 0.88
C VAL A 201 -11.92 8.07 2.26
N LEU A 202 -11.45 9.31 2.41
CA LEU A 202 -10.97 9.82 3.70
C LEU A 202 -12.09 9.84 4.74
N TYR A 203 -13.31 10.23 4.36
CA TYR A 203 -14.49 10.15 5.22
C TYR A 203 -14.71 8.71 5.73
N GLU A 204 -14.66 7.73 4.84
CA GLU A 204 -14.84 6.32 5.20
C GLU A 204 -13.68 5.78 6.03
N LEU A 205 -12.43 6.12 5.70
CA LEU A 205 -11.27 5.75 6.51
C LEU A 205 -11.42 6.25 7.94
N LEU A 206 -11.99 7.45 8.12
CA LEU A 206 -12.17 8.05 9.43
C LEU A 206 -13.39 7.50 10.17
N SER A 207 -14.51 7.23 9.50
CA SER A 207 -15.79 6.87 10.14
C SER A 207 -16.22 5.41 9.98
N GLY A 208 -15.51 4.64 9.15
CA GLY A 208 -15.80 3.24 8.83
C GLY A 208 -16.91 3.05 7.78
N THR A 209 -17.58 4.13 7.35
CA THR A 209 -18.65 4.09 6.36
C THR A 209 -18.54 5.29 5.41
N PRO A 210 -18.81 5.15 4.11
CA PRO A 210 -18.80 6.29 3.19
C PRO A 210 -19.90 7.32 3.57
N PRO A 211 -19.81 8.55 3.05
CA PRO A 211 -20.76 9.62 3.40
C PRO A 211 -22.20 9.22 3.06
N PHE A 212 -22.40 8.50 1.95
CA PHE A 212 -23.70 8.01 1.51
C PHE A 212 -23.64 6.50 1.22
N THR A 213 -24.47 5.71 1.89
CA THR A 213 -24.44 4.23 1.84
C THR A 213 -25.73 3.58 1.35
N ASP A 214 -26.85 4.33 1.34
CA ASP A 214 -28.19 3.77 1.16
C ASP A 214 -28.91 4.34 -0.06
N GLY A 215 -29.51 3.45 -0.85
CA GLY A 215 -30.38 3.82 -1.96
C GLY A 215 -30.04 3.09 -3.26
N SER A 216 -30.91 3.25 -4.26
CA SER A 216 -30.59 2.84 -5.62
C SER A 216 -29.41 3.68 -6.16
N PRO A 217 -28.68 3.22 -7.19
CA PRO A 217 -27.61 3.99 -7.80
C PRO A 217 -28.02 5.43 -8.18
N PHE A 218 -29.26 5.61 -8.65
CA PHE A 218 -29.82 6.93 -8.94
C PHE A 218 -29.95 7.80 -7.68
N MET A 219 -30.45 7.24 -6.58
CA MET A 219 -30.57 7.96 -5.31
C MET A 219 -29.21 8.34 -4.73
N LEU A 220 -28.23 7.43 -4.75
CA LEU A 220 -26.87 7.74 -4.30
C LEU A 220 -26.26 8.90 -5.08
N TYR A 221 -26.41 8.89 -6.41
CA TYR A 221 -25.99 10.02 -7.22
C TYR A 221 -26.72 11.32 -6.86
N HIS A 222 -28.05 11.28 -6.68
CA HIS A 222 -28.80 12.44 -6.23
C HIS A 222 -28.24 13.01 -4.92
N ARG A 223 -27.85 12.15 -3.96
CA ARG A 223 -27.21 12.58 -2.72
C ARG A 223 -25.86 13.24 -2.97
N HIS A 224 -25.01 12.60 -3.78
CA HIS A 224 -23.71 13.16 -4.14
C HIS A 224 -23.87 14.53 -4.81
N ALA A 225 -24.85 14.71 -5.69
CA ALA A 225 -25.10 15.95 -6.42
C ALA A 225 -25.75 17.06 -5.57
N ASN A 226 -26.70 16.73 -4.70
CA ASN A 226 -27.62 17.72 -4.12
C ASN A 226 -27.68 17.72 -2.59
N GLU A 227 -27.46 16.58 -1.92
CA GLU A 227 -27.63 16.50 -0.47
C GLU A 227 -26.36 17.00 0.25
N PRO A 228 -26.51 17.71 1.38
CA PRO A 228 -25.37 18.05 2.23
C PRO A 228 -24.67 16.78 2.71
N VAL A 229 -23.35 16.83 2.83
CA VAL A 229 -22.56 15.72 3.36
C VAL A 229 -22.87 15.58 4.86
N PRO A 230 -23.17 14.38 5.37
CA PRO A 230 -23.38 14.18 6.79
C PRO A 230 -22.12 14.59 7.58
N PRO A 231 -22.23 15.48 8.58
CA PRO A 231 -21.08 15.97 9.33
C PRO A 231 -20.24 14.81 9.90
N LEU A 232 -18.93 14.84 9.67
CA LEU A 232 -18.05 13.78 10.18
C LEU A 232 -18.05 13.71 11.72
N ALA A 233 -18.29 14.86 12.37
CA ALA A 233 -18.38 14.98 13.82
C ALA A 233 -19.51 14.11 14.44
N ASP A 234 -20.59 13.86 13.70
CA ASP A 234 -21.72 13.05 14.18
C ASP A 234 -21.33 11.57 14.32
N ARG A 235 -20.35 11.11 13.52
CA ARG A 235 -19.85 9.73 13.53
C ARG A 235 -18.54 9.59 14.29
N ARG A 236 -17.67 10.62 14.24
CA ARG A 236 -16.32 10.57 14.79
C ARG A 236 -15.89 11.94 15.35
N PRO A 237 -16.33 12.26 16.58
CA PRO A 237 -16.15 13.59 17.17
C PRO A 237 -14.69 13.92 17.53
N ASP A 238 -13.83 12.89 17.67
CA ASP A 238 -12.39 12.99 17.98
C ASP A 238 -11.51 13.42 16.79
N VAL A 239 -12.06 13.52 15.57
CA VAL A 239 -11.31 14.06 14.42
C VAL A 239 -11.04 15.56 14.63
N PRO A 240 -9.79 16.02 14.47
CA PRO A 240 -9.45 17.43 14.58
C PRO A 240 -10.23 18.31 13.60
N ASP A 241 -10.65 19.51 14.05
CA ASP A 241 -11.47 20.44 13.27
C ASP A 241 -10.93 20.70 11.88
N GLY A 242 -9.63 21.01 11.75
CA GLY A 242 -9.04 21.30 10.45
C GLY A 242 -9.08 20.12 9.48
N LEU A 243 -9.01 18.88 9.97
CA LEU A 243 -9.16 17.69 9.12
C LEU A 243 -10.62 17.49 8.70
N ARG A 244 -11.58 17.76 9.60
CA ARG A 244 -13.01 17.75 9.25
C ARG A 244 -13.32 18.77 8.16
N THR A 245 -12.84 20.01 8.32
CA THR A 245 -13.00 21.07 7.32
C THR A 245 -12.36 20.69 5.98
N LEU A 246 -11.21 20.00 5.97
CA LEU A 246 -10.61 19.52 4.73
C LEU A 246 -11.48 18.46 4.05
N VAL A 247 -12.02 17.49 4.80
CA VAL A 247 -12.95 16.48 4.27
C VAL A 247 -14.19 17.13 3.67
N GLU A 248 -14.78 18.11 4.37
CA GLU A 248 -15.92 18.88 3.87
C GLU A 248 -15.60 19.63 2.58
N ARG A 249 -14.45 20.33 2.53
CA ARG A 249 -13.98 21.02 1.32
C ARG A 249 -13.73 20.08 0.14
N LEU A 250 -13.19 18.88 0.36
CA LEU A 250 -13.01 17.88 -0.69
C LEU A 250 -14.36 17.39 -1.26
N LEU A 251 -15.39 17.34 -0.41
CA LEU A 251 -16.72 16.87 -0.75
C LEU A 251 -17.68 17.98 -1.22
N GLU A 252 -17.15 19.18 -1.49
CA GLU A 252 -17.92 20.25 -2.12
C GLU A 252 -18.46 19.83 -3.48
N LYS A 253 -19.68 20.29 -3.79
CA LYS A 253 -20.41 19.79 -4.96
C LYS A 253 -19.81 20.32 -6.25
N LYS A 254 -19.38 21.57 -6.23
CA LYS A 254 -18.73 22.22 -7.36
C LYS A 254 -17.22 21.96 -7.32
N PRO A 255 -16.61 21.50 -8.43
CA PRO A 255 -15.17 21.28 -8.52
C PRO A 255 -14.31 22.49 -8.09
N GLU A 256 -14.76 23.70 -8.40
CA GLU A 256 -14.07 24.96 -8.10
C GLU A 256 -14.05 25.35 -6.61
N ASP A 257 -14.94 24.78 -5.79
CA ASP A 257 -15.02 25.04 -4.35
C ASP A 257 -14.12 24.06 -3.55
N ARG A 258 -13.54 23.06 -4.22
CA ARG A 258 -12.60 22.09 -3.64
C ARG A 258 -11.17 22.65 -3.61
N PRO A 259 -10.23 22.02 -2.88
CA PRO A 259 -8.80 22.36 -3.00
C PRO A 259 -8.34 22.35 -4.47
N GLY A 260 -7.46 23.28 -4.85
CA GLY A 260 -7.11 23.55 -6.24
C GLY A 260 -6.26 22.47 -6.90
N SER A 261 -5.63 21.59 -6.12
CA SER A 261 -4.84 20.46 -6.64
C SER A 261 -4.64 19.36 -5.62
N ALA A 262 -4.30 18.15 -6.09
CA ALA A 262 -3.91 17.05 -5.20
C ALA A 262 -2.63 17.36 -4.40
N ALA A 263 -1.71 18.18 -4.94
CA ALA A 263 -0.53 18.66 -4.22
C ALA A 263 -0.91 19.53 -3.01
N GLU A 264 -1.91 20.42 -3.15
CA GLU A 264 -2.43 21.21 -2.02
C GLU A 264 -3.01 20.30 -0.95
N VAL A 265 -3.80 19.29 -1.35
CA VAL A 265 -4.39 18.31 -0.41
C VAL A 265 -3.31 17.56 0.36
N ALA A 266 -2.27 17.07 -0.32
CA ALA A 266 -1.15 16.38 0.32
C ALA A 266 -0.41 17.29 1.33
N ALA A 267 -0.17 18.55 0.96
CA ALA A 267 0.45 19.52 1.85
C ALA A 267 -0.39 19.79 3.10
N LEU A 268 -1.71 19.99 2.94
CA LEU A 268 -2.64 20.18 4.06
C LEU A 268 -2.69 18.96 4.99
N LEU A 269 -2.73 17.75 4.44
CA LEU A 269 -2.77 16.51 5.22
C LEU A 269 -1.51 16.24 6.04
N THR A 270 -0.38 16.88 5.71
CA THR A 270 0.88 16.75 6.47
C THR A 270 0.73 17.19 7.93
N ALA A 271 -0.24 18.08 8.24
CA ALA A 271 -0.50 18.51 9.61
C ALA A 271 -1.02 17.39 10.54
N TRP A 272 -1.61 16.33 9.98
CA TRP A 272 -2.19 15.22 10.73
C TRP A 272 -1.58 13.87 10.38
N ALA A 273 -0.87 13.75 9.25
CA ALA A 273 -0.09 12.56 8.98
C ALA A 273 0.99 12.39 10.07
N PRO A 274 1.45 11.15 10.35
CA PRO A 274 2.59 10.92 11.19
C PRO A 274 3.70 11.82 10.68
N ARG A 275 4.17 12.70 11.55
CA ARG A 275 5.36 13.47 11.24
C ARG A 275 6.40 12.42 10.86
N PRO A 276 7.04 12.49 9.68
CA PRO A 276 8.14 11.59 9.38
C PRO A 276 9.02 11.67 10.61
N ALA A 277 9.21 10.52 11.29
CA ALA A 277 9.93 10.47 12.55
C ALA A 277 11.15 11.34 12.32
N SER A 278 11.24 12.44 13.08
CA SER A 278 12.33 13.39 12.89
C SER A 278 13.59 12.55 12.83
N ALA A 279 14.41 12.76 11.80
CA ALA A 279 15.72 12.16 11.69
C ALA A 279 16.63 12.46 12.92
N ALA A 280 16.10 13.11 13.95
CA ALA A 280 16.68 13.31 15.27
C ALA A 280 16.50 12.14 16.26
N GLU A 281 15.68 11.11 16.00
CA GLU A 281 15.58 9.92 16.90
C GLU A 281 15.95 8.58 16.24
N SER A 282 16.29 8.60 14.95
CA SER A 282 17.22 7.62 14.39
C SER A 282 18.27 8.42 13.64
N ALA A 283 19.46 8.55 14.25
CA ALA A 283 20.63 8.89 13.46
C ALA A 283 20.64 7.94 12.25
N PRO A 284 20.78 8.43 11.01
CA PRO A 284 20.91 7.53 9.88
C PRO A 284 22.04 6.55 10.22
N PRO A 285 21.85 5.23 10.05
CA PRO A 285 22.98 4.33 10.18
C PRO A 285 24.07 4.89 9.27
N HIS A 286 25.24 5.18 9.85
CA HIS A 286 26.41 5.69 9.15
C HIS A 286 26.41 5.15 7.72
N PRO A 287 26.52 5.94 6.64
CA PRO A 287 26.17 5.51 5.27
C PRO A 287 26.76 4.14 4.87
N ARG A 288 27.96 3.85 5.38
CA ARG A 288 28.64 2.56 5.28
C ARG A 288 27.89 1.35 5.88
N LEU A 289 27.14 1.48 6.98
CA LEU A 289 26.32 0.42 7.58
C LEU A 289 25.24 -0.08 6.62
N ALA A 290 24.58 0.80 5.87
CA ALA A 290 23.55 0.42 4.90
C ALA A 290 24.18 -0.35 3.71
N GLU A 291 25.36 0.07 3.25
CA GLU A 291 26.12 -0.61 2.21
C GLU A 291 26.55 -2.03 2.64
N ILE A 292 27.06 -2.16 3.86
CA ILE A 292 27.49 -3.46 4.41
C ILE A 292 26.29 -4.37 4.63
N GLU A 293 25.15 -3.83 5.06
CA GLU A 293 23.93 -4.60 5.21
C GLU A 293 23.39 -5.10 3.85
N ALA A 294 23.50 -4.29 2.79
CA ALA A 294 23.18 -4.72 1.44
C ALA A 294 24.06 -5.88 0.97
N LEU A 295 25.36 -5.88 1.29
CA LEU A 295 26.26 -7.02 1.02
C LEU A 295 25.82 -8.29 1.74
N ARG A 296 25.42 -8.18 3.00
CA ARG A 296 24.89 -9.31 3.78
C ARG A 296 23.61 -9.87 3.15
N ARG A 297 22.66 -9.02 2.77
CA ARG A 297 21.40 -9.42 2.10
C ARG A 297 21.63 -10.03 0.72
N ALA A 298 22.68 -9.61 0.01
CA ALA A 298 23.13 -10.20 -1.25
C ALA A 298 23.81 -11.58 -1.08
N GLY A 299 23.78 -12.18 0.12
CA GLY A 299 24.32 -13.52 0.36
C GLY A 299 25.85 -13.57 0.47
N ARG A 300 26.51 -12.46 0.82
CA ARG A 300 27.97 -12.37 0.98
C ARG A 300 28.39 -12.14 2.44
N PRO A 301 28.08 -13.06 3.39
CA PRO A 301 28.28 -12.83 4.81
C PRO A 301 29.75 -12.71 5.24
N ALA A 302 30.69 -13.41 4.59
CA ALA A 302 32.12 -13.28 4.90
C ALA A 302 32.65 -11.87 4.60
N HIS A 303 32.32 -11.34 3.43
CA HIS A 303 32.72 -9.99 3.02
C HIS A 303 32.06 -8.91 3.88
N ALA A 304 30.77 -9.08 4.18
CA ALA A 304 30.07 -8.16 5.09
C ALA A 304 30.67 -8.17 6.50
N LEU A 305 31.10 -9.32 7.01
CA LEU A 305 31.76 -9.43 8.32
C LEU A 305 33.08 -8.65 8.37
N GLU A 306 33.92 -8.77 7.33
CA GLU A 306 35.18 -8.01 7.22
C GLU A 306 34.92 -6.50 7.22
N GLU A 307 33.93 -6.04 6.46
CA GLU A 307 33.57 -4.63 6.41
C GLU A 307 33.01 -4.11 7.74
N TYR A 308 32.19 -4.90 8.45
CA TYR A 308 31.73 -4.54 9.79
C TYR A 308 32.90 -4.40 10.78
N GLN A 309 33.89 -5.32 10.73
CA GLN A 309 35.08 -5.25 11.58
C GLN A 309 35.92 -4.01 11.28
N GLN A 310 36.12 -3.68 10.00
CA GLN A 310 36.83 -2.47 9.59
C GLN A 310 36.10 -1.20 10.04
N LEU A 311 34.77 -1.17 9.93
CA LEU A 311 33.97 -0.02 10.34
C LEU A 311 34.04 0.20 11.86
N MET A 312 34.02 -0.88 12.66
CA MET A 312 34.16 -0.77 14.12
C MET A 312 35.58 -0.38 14.56
N ALA A 313 36.60 -0.69 13.77
CA ALA A 313 37.98 -0.28 14.03
C ALA A 313 38.25 1.19 13.63
N ALA A 314 37.41 1.78 12.78
CA ALA A 314 37.56 3.16 12.33
C ALA A 314 37.03 4.16 13.38
N PRO A 315 37.71 5.30 13.58
CA PRO A 315 37.19 6.37 14.43
C PRO A 315 35.97 7.04 13.79
N GLY A 316 35.02 7.50 14.61
CA GLY A 316 33.87 8.30 14.17
C GLY A 316 32.52 7.59 14.19
N LEU A 317 32.47 6.32 14.59
CA LEU A 317 31.20 5.62 14.85
C LEU A 317 30.68 5.99 16.24
N ASP A 318 29.44 6.46 16.31
CA ASP A 318 28.79 6.72 17.60
C ASP A 318 28.40 5.41 18.30
N ARG A 319 27.91 5.52 19.54
CA ARG A 319 27.59 4.35 20.36
C ARG A 319 26.46 3.50 19.75
N ALA A 320 25.47 4.16 19.13
CA ALA A 320 24.36 3.47 18.46
C ALA A 320 24.82 2.75 17.19
N GLY A 321 25.63 3.39 16.35
CA GLY A 321 26.25 2.80 15.17
C GLY A 321 27.17 1.63 15.51
N THR A 322 27.90 1.70 16.63
CA THR A 322 28.74 0.61 17.12
C THR A 322 27.91 -0.63 17.47
N LEU A 323 26.79 -0.45 18.17
CA LEU A 323 25.88 -1.55 18.48
C LEU A 323 25.21 -2.13 17.23
N ALA A 324 24.85 -1.29 16.26
CA ALA A 324 24.32 -1.75 14.98
C ALA A 324 25.36 -2.57 14.17
N ALA A 325 26.62 -2.11 14.13
CA ALA A 325 27.71 -2.84 13.48
C ALA A 325 27.99 -4.19 14.14
N ARG A 326 28.01 -4.25 15.48
CA ARG A 326 28.17 -5.48 16.25
C ARG A 326 27.04 -6.48 15.98
N SER A 327 25.80 -6.00 15.95
CA SER A 327 24.63 -6.84 15.61
C SER A 327 24.75 -7.41 14.19
N GLY A 328 25.04 -6.57 13.20
CA GLY A 328 25.25 -7.01 11.81
C GLY A 328 26.38 -8.01 11.64
N ALA A 329 27.52 -7.80 12.33
CA ALA A 329 28.63 -8.73 12.36
C ALA A 329 28.24 -10.09 12.96
N ALA A 330 27.52 -10.09 14.09
CA ALA A 330 27.04 -11.32 14.72
C ALA A 330 26.11 -12.13 13.80
N LEU A 331 25.22 -11.46 13.05
CA LEU A 331 24.38 -12.13 12.05
C LEU A 331 25.20 -12.77 10.93
N CYS A 332 26.27 -12.12 10.49
CA CYS A 332 27.20 -12.69 9.50
C CYS A 332 27.91 -13.93 10.05
N VAL A 333 28.40 -13.86 11.30
CA VAL A 333 29.00 -15.01 12.01
C VAL A 333 28.01 -16.18 12.10
N GLY A 334 26.74 -15.90 12.42
CA GLY A 334 25.67 -16.90 12.45
C GLY A 334 25.38 -17.52 11.08
N ALA A 335 25.39 -16.73 10.01
CA ALA A 335 25.23 -17.20 8.63
C ALA A 335 26.41 -18.06 8.15
N LEU A 336 27.60 -17.85 8.71
CA LEU A 336 28.81 -18.67 8.46
C LEU A 336 28.84 -19.96 9.30
N GLY A 337 27.76 -20.30 10.00
CA GLY A 337 27.61 -21.55 10.75
C GLY A 337 28.06 -21.48 12.22
N ARG A 338 28.53 -20.32 12.70
CA ARG A 338 28.95 -20.12 14.11
C ARG A 338 27.79 -19.62 14.96
N THR A 339 26.70 -20.39 15.00
CA THR A 339 25.41 -19.96 15.56
C THR A 339 25.45 -19.63 17.06
N ARG A 340 26.19 -20.38 17.88
CA ARG A 340 26.28 -20.14 19.33
C ARG A 340 26.98 -18.82 19.65
N GLU A 341 28.09 -18.56 18.98
CA GLU A 341 28.84 -17.31 19.13
C GLU A 341 28.03 -16.10 18.70
N ALA A 342 27.31 -16.21 17.58
CA ALA A 342 26.39 -15.18 17.13
C ALA A 342 25.28 -14.89 18.16
N LEU A 343 24.73 -15.93 18.80
CA LEU A 343 23.72 -15.79 19.85
C LEU A 343 24.27 -15.08 21.09
N ASP A 344 25.48 -15.42 21.53
CA ASP A 344 26.10 -14.81 22.70
C ASP A 344 26.39 -13.32 22.45
N GLU A 345 26.91 -12.98 21.27
CA GLU A 345 27.16 -11.59 20.89
C GLU A 345 25.86 -10.78 20.77
N LEU A 346 24.82 -11.31 20.12
CA LEU A 346 23.54 -10.61 20.01
C LEU A 346 22.86 -10.41 21.38
N LYS A 347 22.99 -11.36 22.30
CA LYS A 347 22.50 -11.19 23.68
C LYS A 347 23.25 -10.08 24.42
N SER A 348 24.56 -9.97 24.23
CA SER A 348 25.37 -8.87 24.77
C SER A 348 24.93 -7.53 24.18
N VAL A 349 24.82 -7.43 22.84
CA VAL A 349 24.37 -6.22 22.14
C VAL A 349 22.95 -5.82 22.59
N LEU A 350 22.04 -6.78 22.73
CA LEU A 350 20.67 -6.53 23.19
C LEU A 350 20.64 -5.89 24.58
N ALA A 351 21.47 -6.37 25.52
CA ALA A 351 21.53 -5.81 26.87
C ALA A 351 21.95 -4.33 26.84
N GLU A 352 22.95 -4.01 26.02
CA GLU A 352 23.44 -2.64 25.85
C GLU A 352 22.45 -1.74 25.11
N GLN A 353 21.82 -2.23 24.05
CA GLN A 353 20.78 -1.49 23.31
C GLN A 353 19.58 -1.19 24.20
N ARG A 354 19.14 -2.13 25.03
CA ARG A 354 18.03 -1.90 25.98
C ARG A 354 18.36 -0.81 26.99
N SER A 355 19.61 -0.75 27.47
CA SER A 355 20.05 0.29 28.40
C SER A 355 20.18 1.66 27.73
N LEU A 356 20.58 1.70 26.45
CA LEU A 356 20.86 2.94 25.74
C LEU A 356 19.60 3.55 25.09
N LEU A 357 18.77 2.72 24.46
CA LEU A 357 17.67 3.12 23.57
C LEU A 357 16.29 2.86 24.18
N GLY A 358 16.22 2.07 25.25
CA GLY A 358 14.97 1.64 25.87
C GLY A 358 14.39 0.37 25.22
N PRO A 359 13.50 -0.35 25.93
CA PRO A 359 13.03 -1.68 25.53
C PRO A 359 12.14 -1.70 24.29
N GLY A 360 11.45 -0.60 23.97
CA GLY A 360 10.53 -0.48 22.84
C GLY A 360 11.16 0.05 21.55
N HIS A 361 12.46 0.33 21.55
CA HIS A 361 13.14 0.91 20.39
C HIS A 361 13.22 -0.12 19.24
N PRO A 362 13.00 0.28 17.96
CA PRO A 362 13.01 -0.65 16.82
C PRO A 362 14.23 -1.57 16.75
N ALA A 363 15.45 -1.02 16.93
CA ALA A 363 16.69 -1.81 16.95
C ALA A 363 16.73 -2.91 18.04
N VAL A 364 16.08 -2.68 19.19
CA VAL A 364 15.96 -3.67 20.28
C VAL A 364 15.00 -4.78 19.88
N LEU A 365 13.88 -4.42 19.25
CA LEU A 365 12.89 -5.39 18.75
C LEU A 365 13.48 -6.24 17.61
N ASP A 366 14.21 -5.63 16.68
CA ASP A 366 14.93 -6.32 15.60
C ASP A 366 15.94 -7.33 16.14
N THR A 367 16.78 -6.91 17.09
CA THR A 367 17.79 -7.79 17.68
C THR A 367 17.15 -8.97 18.43
N ARG A 368 16.01 -8.76 19.10
CA ARG A 368 15.25 -9.85 19.74
C ARG A 368 14.67 -10.83 18.72
N TYR A 369 14.16 -10.33 17.61
CA TYR A 369 13.66 -11.18 16.53
C TYR A 369 14.79 -12.06 15.95
N GLU A 370 15.94 -11.46 15.66
CA GLU A 370 17.09 -12.19 15.12
C GLU A 370 17.65 -13.25 16.09
N ILE A 371 17.67 -12.96 17.39
CA ILE A 371 17.99 -13.95 18.42
C ILE A 371 17.01 -15.13 18.34
N ALA A 372 15.71 -14.89 18.18
CA ALA A 372 14.74 -15.97 18.03
C ALA A 372 15.02 -16.82 16.79
N VAL A 373 15.35 -16.20 15.65
CA VAL A 373 15.72 -16.92 14.42
C VAL A 373 16.94 -17.81 14.64
N LEU A 374 17.97 -17.31 15.31
CA LEU A 374 19.17 -18.10 15.58
C LEU A 374 18.93 -19.20 16.62
N LEU A 375 18.06 -18.99 17.61
CA LEU A 375 17.65 -20.05 18.56
C LEU A 375 16.97 -21.22 17.84
N ILE A 376 16.10 -20.94 16.86
CA ILE A 376 15.48 -21.98 16.01
C ILE A 376 16.56 -22.78 15.28
N ARG A 377 17.53 -22.08 14.65
CA ARG A 377 18.65 -22.72 13.94
C ARG A 377 19.55 -23.55 14.87
N ALA A 378 19.67 -23.15 16.13
CA ALA A 378 20.42 -23.89 17.15
C ALA A 378 19.65 -25.08 17.73
N GLY A 379 18.38 -25.29 17.35
CA GLY A 379 17.51 -26.34 17.90
C GLY A 379 16.85 -25.98 19.24
N GLU A 380 17.04 -24.76 19.73
CA GLU A 380 16.51 -24.23 21.00
C GLU A 380 15.06 -23.75 20.84
N ARG A 381 14.18 -24.64 20.36
CA ARG A 381 12.83 -24.27 19.92
C ARG A 381 11.97 -23.66 21.03
N HIS A 382 12.00 -24.22 22.24
CA HIS A 382 11.20 -23.70 23.35
C HIS A 382 11.58 -22.26 23.72
N ALA A 383 12.90 -21.97 23.77
CA ALA A 383 13.40 -20.63 24.05
C ALA A 383 13.00 -19.64 22.95
N ALA A 384 13.04 -20.08 21.68
CA ALA A 384 12.58 -19.26 20.55
C ALA A 384 11.08 -18.94 20.63
N GLU A 385 10.24 -19.93 20.94
CA GLU A 385 8.78 -19.74 21.06
C GLU A 385 8.40 -18.79 22.21
N GLU A 386 9.08 -18.90 23.36
CA GLU A 386 8.86 -17.99 24.48
C GLU A 386 9.25 -16.55 24.13
N LEU A 387 10.39 -16.36 23.48
CA LEU A 387 10.87 -15.04 23.06
C LEU A 387 9.94 -14.41 22.01
N LEU A 388 9.50 -15.17 21.01
CA LEU A 388 8.58 -14.70 19.97
C LEU A 388 7.20 -14.36 20.52
N ARG A 389 6.71 -15.10 21.52
CA ARG A 389 5.44 -14.78 22.19
C ARG A 389 5.51 -13.41 22.87
N ARG A 390 6.53 -13.20 23.72
CA ARG A 390 6.74 -11.91 24.40
C ARG A 390 6.95 -10.77 23.41
N LEU A 391 7.69 -11.02 22.33
CA LEU A 391 7.95 -10.01 21.31
C LEU A 391 6.66 -9.64 20.55
N ALA A 392 5.81 -10.62 20.22
CA ALA A 392 4.52 -10.34 19.57
C ALA A 392 3.58 -9.53 20.47
N ASP A 393 3.54 -9.83 21.78
CA ASP A 393 2.71 -9.09 22.74
C ASP A 393 3.20 -7.63 22.90
N GLU A 394 4.51 -7.40 22.86
CA GLU A 394 5.10 -6.05 22.96
C GLU A 394 5.01 -5.27 21.63
N GLU A 395 5.14 -5.94 20.47
CA GLU A 395 4.90 -5.35 19.14
C GLU A 395 3.46 -4.84 18.99
N ASP A 396 2.49 -5.51 19.62
CA ASP A 396 1.09 -5.09 19.64
C ASP A 396 0.83 -3.91 20.61
N ALA A 397 1.66 -3.76 21.66
CA ALA A 397 1.49 -2.75 22.70
C ALA A 397 2.24 -1.43 22.45
N VAL A 398 3.40 -1.50 21.77
CA VAL A 398 4.34 -0.37 21.64
C VAL A 398 4.46 0.14 20.20
N MET A 399 4.26 -0.72 19.20
CA MET A 399 4.32 -0.29 17.80
C MET A 399 2.92 -0.01 17.27
N ALA A 400 2.73 1.14 16.64
CA ALA A 400 1.60 1.33 15.73
C ALA A 400 1.62 0.20 14.69
N ALA A 401 0.45 -0.33 14.31
CA ALA A 401 0.32 -1.52 13.46
C ALA A 401 0.99 -1.44 12.06
N SER A 402 1.62 -0.30 11.74
CA SER A 402 2.34 0.05 10.52
C SER A 402 3.86 0.22 10.69
N GLY A 403 4.44 -0.09 11.86
CA GLY A 403 5.90 -0.09 12.03
C GLY A 403 6.59 -1.23 11.26
N ALA A 404 7.75 -0.96 10.64
CA ALA A 404 8.54 -1.99 9.97
C ALA A 404 8.83 -3.15 10.95
N GLY A 405 8.29 -4.33 10.64
CA GLY A 405 8.42 -5.53 11.47
C GLY A 405 7.21 -5.89 12.35
N HIS A 406 6.14 -5.09 12.38
CA HIS A 406 4.92 -5.46 13.10
C HIS A 406 4.30 -6.76 12.55
N GLY A 407 4.08 -7.75 13.42
CA GLY A 407 3.45 -9.05 13.07
C GLY A 407 4.40 -10.12 12.53
N ARG A 408 5.68 -9.80 12.24
CA ARG A 408 6.67 -10.80 11.79
C ARG A 408 6.94 -11.86 12.86
N SER A 409 6.90 -11.47 14.14
CA SER A 409 7.15 -12.34 15.28
C SER A 409 6.01 -13.33 15.46
N ARG A 410 4.76 -12.86 15.29
CA ARG A 410 3.55 -13.70 15.30
C ARG A 410 3.52 -14.67 14.12
N ALA A 411 3.85 -14.22 12.91
CA ALA A 411 3.91 -15.09 11.73
C ALA A 411 4.97 -16.21 11.86
N LEU A 412 6.15 -15.89 12.41
CA LEU A 412 7.19 -16.87 12.68
C LEU A 412 6.78 -17.86 13.77
N LEU A 413 6.14 -17.40 14.85
CA LEU A 413 5.61 -18.23 15.92
C LEU A 413 4.56 -19.23 15.41
N GLU A 414 3.64 -18.79 14.54
CA GLU A 414 2.65 -19.66 13.92
C GLU A 414 3.24 -20.70 12.97
N ARG A 415 4.31 -20.35 12.25
CA ARG A 415 5.05 -21.29 11.40
C ARG A 415 5.74 -22.36 12.24
N LEU A 416 6.40 -21.96 13.32
CA LEU A 416 7.02 -22.91 14.26
C LEU A 416 6.00 -23.90 14.80
N ARG A 417 4.85 -23.42 15.29
CA ARG A 417 3.77 -24.29 15.80
C ARG A 417 3.23 -25.30 14.80
N ARG A 418 3.27 -25.00 13.50
CA ARG A 418 2.84 -25.90 12.42
C ARG A 418 3.88 -26.97 12.05
N MET A 419 5.14 -26.77 12.44
CA MET A 419 6.28 -27.65 12.12
C MET A 419 6.64 -28.61 13.27
N GLY A 420 5.92 -28.58 14.39
CA GLY A 420 6.01 -29.61 15.44
C GLY A 420 4.65 -30.27 15.58
#